data_AF-A0AAV6AR11-F1
#
_entry.id   AF-A0AAV6AR11-F1
#
_cell.length_a   1.000
_cell.length_b   1.000
_cell.length_c   1.000
_cell.angle_alpha   90.00
_cell.angle_beta   90.00
_cell.angle_gamma   90.00
#
_symmetry.space_group_name_H-M   'P 1'
#
loop_
_entity.id
_entity.type
_entity.pdbx_description
1 polymer ?
#
loop_
_entity_poly.entity_id
_entity_poly.type
_entity_poly.pdbx_seq_one_letter_code
_entity_poly.pdbx_strand_id
1 'polypeptide(L)'
;LVFSDVVMPGGMNGIALAQEIGKRYPHIPVLLTSGYSDMVQAAEPRFTILRKPFQLPALEKAIRDALEHAGAHEPGNVARPRS
;
A
#
# COMPACT_ATOMS: atom_id res chain seq x y z
N LEU A 1 3.36 -1.08 7.15
CA LEU A 1 2.21 -1.23 6.23
C LEU A 1 1.06 -0.40 6.75
N VAL A 2 0.43 0.39 5.89
CA VAL A 2 -0.85 1.05 6.17
C VAL A 2 -1.92 0.36 5.33
N PHE A 3 -3.01 -0.05 5.97
CA PHE A 3 -4.17 -0.65 5.32
C PHE A 3 -5.38 0.27 5.49
N SER A 4 -5.99 0.70 4.38
CA SER A 4 -7.08 1.69 4.43
C SER A 4 -8.15 1.44 3.36
N ASP A 5 -9.37 1.93 3.59
CA ASP A 5 -10.37 2.08 2.54
C ASP A 5 -10.03 3.29 1.66
N VAL A 6 -10.45 3.25 0.40
CA VAL A 6 -10.44 4.39 -0.52
C VAL A 6 -11.52 5.39 -0.15
N VAL A 7 -12.71 4.91 0.22
CA VAL A 7 -13.83 5.77 0.61
C VAL A 7 -13.82 5.92 2.12
N MET A 8 -13.50 7.12 2.60
CA MET A 8 -13.52 7.47 4.02
C MET A 8 -14.44 8.68 4.26
N PRO A 9 -15.19 8.73 5.36
CA PRO A 9 -15.91 9.92 5.77
C PRO A 9 -14.94 11.02 6.24
N GLY A 10 -15.32 12.29 6.09
CA GLY A 10 -14.53 13.43 6.60
C GLY A 10 -13.62 14.13 5.59
N GLY A 11 -13.82 13.92 4.29
CA GLY A 11 -13.22 14.73 3.21
C GLY A 11 -11.83 14.28 2.74
N MET A 12 -11.11 13.45 3.50
CA MET A 12 -9.91 12.78 3.02
C MET A 12 -10.29 11.43 2.40
N ASN A 13 -9.78 11.14 1.20
CA ASN A 13 -9.92 9.82 0.57
C ASN A 13 -8.64 9.00 0.75
N GLY A 14 -8.75 7.67 0.67
CA GLY A 14 -7.60 6.77 0.89
C GLY A 14 -6.48 6.94 -0.14
N ILE A 15 -6.81 7.44 -1.34
CA ILE A 15 -5.82 7.74 -2.38
C ILE A 15 -4.94 8.93 -1.98
N ALA A 16 -5.55 10.01 -1.49
CA ALA A 16 -4.84 11.19 -1.00
C ALA A 16 -3.97 10.83 0.21
N LEU A 17 -4.48 9.99 1.12
CA LEU A 17 -3.69 9.44 2.22
C LEU A 17 -2.48 8.66 1.71
N ALA A 18 -2.68 7.75 0.75
CA ALA A 18 -1.60 6.97 0.16
C ALA A 18 -0.54 7.85 -0.52
N GLN A 19 -0.98 8.87 -1.26
CA GLN A 19 -0.08 9.86 -1.87
C GLN A 19 0.73 10.62 -0.83
N GLU A 20 0.12 11.03 0.29
CA GLU A 20 0.83 11.75 1.35
C GLU A 20 1.84 10.85 2.08
N ILE A 21 1.47 9.60 2.33
CA ILE A 21 2.39 8.58 2.88
C ILE A 21 3.54 8.34 1.90
N GLY A 22 3.27 8.18 0.61
CA GLY A 22 4.33 7.99 -0.40
C GLY A 22 5.30 9.15 -0.49
N LYS A 23 4.87 10.38 -0.19
CA LYS A 23 5.73 11.57 -0.15
C LYS A 23 6.54 11.69 1.14
N ARG A 24 5.91 11.48 2.30
CA ARG A 24 6.54 11.70 3.63
C ARG A 24 7.26 10.48 4.18
N TYR A 25 6.76 9.30 3.85
CA TYR A 25 7.20 8.01 4.40
C TYR A 25 7.28 6.96 3.27
N PRO A 26 8.15 7.15 2.27
CA PRO A 26 8.21 6.28 1.08
C PRO A 26 8.55 4.81 1.37
N HIS A 27 9.12 4.52 2.54
CA HIS A 27 9.43 3.16 3.02
C HIS A 27 8.22 2.42 3.63
N ILE A 28 7.10 3.13 3.86
CA ILE A 28 5.89 2.52 4.41
C ILE A 28 5.02 2.04 3.26
N PRO A 29 4.81 0.71 3.09
CA PRO A 29 3.91 0.22 2.06
C PRO A 29 2.46 0.58 2.41
N VAL A 30 1.67 0.84 1.37
CA VAL A 30 0.24 1.16 1.50
C VAL A 30 -0.58 0.16 0.69
N LEU A 31 -1.54 -0.48 1.36
CA LEU A 31 -2.55 -1.36 0.76
C LEU A 31 -3.92 -0.69 0.92
N LEU A 32 -4.53 -0.34 -0.21
CA LEU A 32 -5.87 0.25 -0.24
C LEU A 32 -6.92 -0.81 -0.54
N THR A 33 -8.14 -0.58 -0.07
CA THR A 33 -9.31 -1.39 -0.45
C THR A 33 -10.39 -0.54 -1.07
N SER A 34 -11.09 -1.04 -2.08
CA SER A 34 -12.19 -0.32 -2.73
C SER A 34 -13.31 -1.26 -3.15
N GLY A 35 -14.56 -0.87 -2.91
CA GLY A 35 -15.73 -1.51 -3.52
C GLY A 35 -16.07 -0.96 -4.91
N TYR A 36 -15.48 0.17 -5.31
CA TYR A 36 -15.76 0.85 -6.57
C TYR A 36 -14.61 0.66 -7.56
N SER A 37 -14.94 0.18 -8.75
CA SER A 37 -13.97 -0.14 -9.82
C SER A 37 -13.25 1.09 -10.36
N ASP A 38 -13.91 2.23 -10.42
CA ASP A 38 -13.40 3.42 -11.10
C ASP A 38 -12.27 4.12 -10.33
N MET A 39 -12.28 4.01 -9.00
CA MET A 39 -11.25 4.63 -8.16
C MET A 39 -9.91 3.89 -8.20
N VAL A 40 -9.91 2.62 -8.63
CA VAL A 40 -8.68 1.81 -8.76
C VAL A 40 -7.77 2.34 -9.87
N GLN A 41 -8.36 2.90 -10.93
CA GLN A 41 -7.60 3.44 -12.07
C GLN A 41 -6.87 4.74 -11.74
N ALA A 42 -7.33 5.48 -10.73
CA ALA A 42 -6.76 6.77 -10.33
C ALA A 42 -5.57 6.63 -9.38
N ALA A 43 -5.30 5.44 -8.85
CA ALA A 43 -4.18 5.23 -7.96
C ALA A 43 -2.87 5.05 -8.74
N GLU A 44 -1.81 5.65 -8.22
CA GLU A 44 -0.48 5.48 -8.81
C GLU A 44 -0.04 4.01 -8.80
N PRO A 45 0.75 3.56 -9.80
CA PRO A 45 1.19 2.16 -9.93
C PRO A 45 1.92 1.61 -8.70
N ARG A 46 2.42 2.49 -7.83
CA ARG A 46 3.14 2.16 -6.61
C ARG A 46 2.25 1.66 -5.45
N PHE A 47 0.93 1.77 -5.56
CA PHE A 47 0.01 1.37 -4.47
C PHE A 47 -0.71 0.07 -4.81
N THR A 48 -0.73 -0.85 -3.86
CA THR A 48 -1.51 -2.09 -3.99
C THR A 48 -2.97 -1.81 -3.66
N ILE A 49 -3.89 -2.29 -4.50
CA ILE A 49 -5.33 -2.17 -4.27
C ILE A 49 -5.98 -3.55 -4.24
N LEU A 50 -6.72 -3.82 -3.17
CA LEU A 50 -7.55 -5.00 -3.02
C LEU A 50 -9.04 -4.66 -3.19
N ARG A 51 -9.65 -5.19 -4.25
CA ARG A 51 -11.06 -4.94 -4.56
C ARG A 51 -11.99 -5.70 -3.62
N LYS A 52 -13.00 -5.02 -3.10
CA LYS A 52 -14.11 -5.62 -2.33
C LYS A 52 -15.19 -6.19 -3.28
N PRO A 53 -15.87 -7.29 -2.90
CA PRO A 53 -15.56 -8.13 -1.75
C PRO A 53 -14.29 -8.98 -2.01
N PHE A 54 -13.51 -9.22 -0.96
CA PHE A 54 -12.34 -10.09 -0.99
C PHE A 54 -12.44 -11.16 0.09
N GLN A 55 -11.82 -12.32 -0.17
CA GLN A 55 -11.71 -13.39 0.81
C GLN A 55 -10.38 -13.29 1.57
N LEU A 56 -10.29 -13.99 2.70
CA LEU A 56 -9.10 -14.00 3.55
C LEU A 56 -7.80 -14.38 2.78
N PRO A 57 -7.78 -15.38 1.87
CA PRO A 57 -6.57 -15.71 1.13
C PRO A 57 -6.08 -14.58 0.21
N ALA A 58 -7.01 -13.82 -0.37
CA ALA A 58 -6.68 -12.67 -1.22
C ALA A 58 -6.08 -11.53 -0.39
N LEU A 59 -6.60 -11.30 0.82
CA LEU A 59 -6.06 -10.32 1.77
C LEU A 59 -4.66 -10.72 2.24
N GLU A 60 -4.46 -11.99 2.63
CA GLU A 60 -3.15 -12.50 3.05
C GLU A 60 -2.10 -12.33 1.96
N LYS A 61 -2.45 -12.67 0.72
CA LYS A 61 -1.58 -12.47 -0.44
C LYS A 61 -1.24 -11.00 -0.63
N ALA A 62 -2.23 -10.11 -0.61
CA ALA A 62 -2.01 -8.68 -0.81
C ALA A 62 -1.13 -8.05 0.30
N ILE A 63 -1.30 -8.47 1.55
CA ILE A 63 -0.46 -8.02 2.67
C ILE A 63 0.98 -8.50 2.49
N ARG A 64 1.17 -9.77 2.14
CA ARG A 64 2.50 -10.36 1.89
C ARG A 64 3.21 -9.62 0.76
N ASP A 65 2.55 -9.49 -0.38
CA ASP A 65 3.09 -8.80 -1.55
C ASP A 65 3.49 -7.35 -1.19
N ALA A 66 2.65 -6.61 -0.45
CA ALA A 66 2.94 -5.24 -0.05
C ALA A 66 4.16 -5.12 0.89
N LEU A 67 4.35 -6.08 1.79
CA LEU A 67 5.50 -6.11 2.70
C LEU A 67 6.80 -6.51 1.97
N GLU A 68 6.74 -7.46 1.04
CA GLU A 68 7.89 -7.90 0.24
C GLU A 68 8.41 -6.78 -0.67
N HIS A 69 7.51 -6.02 -1.32
CA HIS A 69 7.89 -4.88 -2.16
C HIS A 69 8.54 -3.75 -1.34
N ALA A 70 8.14 -3.56 -0.08
CA ALA A 70 8.80 -2.59 0.80
C ALA A 70 10.20 -3.03 1.23
N GLY A 71 10.39 -4.33 1.51
CA GLY A 71 11.71 -4.90 1.84
C GLY A 71 12.69 -4.90 0.67
N ALA A 72 12.20 -4.85 -0.58
CA ALA A 72 13.04 -4.68 -1.77
C ALA A 72 13.50 -3.24 -1.99
N HIS A 73 12.84 -2.26 -1.36
CA HIS A 73 13.11 -0.84 -1.50
C HIS A 73 13.92 -0.30 -0.30
N GLU A 74 15.01 -0.98 0.07
CA GLU A 74 15.95 -0.56 1.11
C GLU A 74 16.67 0.75 0.70
N PRO A 75 16.47 1.87 1.41
CA PRO A 75 17.29 3.07 1.26
C PRO A 75 18.53 2.90 2.14
N GLY A 76 19.64 2.46 1.53
CA GLY A 76 21.01 2.58 2.04
C GLY A 76 21.24 2.27 3.53
N ASN A 77 21.54 1.02 3.88
CA ASN A 77 22.34 0.74 5.07
C ASN A 77 23.29 -0.45 4.85
N VAL A 78 24.55 -0.09 4.61
CA VAL A 78 25.81 -0.70 5.08
C VAL A 78 25.89 -2.23 5.10
N ALA A 79 26.75 -2.72 4.21
CA ALA A 79 27.40 -4.01 4.30
C ALA A 79 27.76 -4.37 5.75
N ARG A 80 27.10 -5.38 6.31
CA ARG A 80 27.68 -6.11 7.44
C ARG A 80 28.78 -7.00 6.88
N PRO A 81 30.06 -6.81 7.24
CA PRO A 81 31.07 -7.81 6.93
C PRO A 81 30.71 -9.08 7.69
N ARG A 82 30.54 -10.18 6.97
CA ARG A 82 30.49 -11.52 7.58
C ARG A 82 31.90 -11.78 8.14
N SER A 83 31.99 -11.91 9.47
CA SER A 83 33.13 -12.54 10.13
C SER A 83 33.01 -14.05 10.04
#